data_AF-A0A7C9P3B9-F1
#
_entry.id   AF-A0A7C9P3B9-F1
#
_cell.length_a   1.000
_cell.length_b   1.000
_cell.length_c   1.000
_cell.angle_alpha   90.00
_cell.angle_beta   90.00
_cell.angle_gamma   90.00
#
_symmetry.space_group_name_H-M   'P 1'
#
loop_
_entity.id
_entity.type
_entity.pdbx_description
1 polymer ?
#
loop_
_entity_poly.entity_id
_entity_poly.type
_entity_poly.pdbx_seq_one_letter_code
_entity_poly.pdbx_strand_id
1 'polypeptide(L)'
;MIDQFRDDEETASRKLEERKDFYSYVWGFSLALAMTLVPFAVVHWGAMRGLSLLIFIGAIALVQMAVHFRFFLHIGWRQKREDLLLLLFSTLLMVIMGAGTIWIMASLAMRMSLPASP
;
A
#
# COMPACT_ATOMS: atom_id res chain seq x y z
N MET A 1 -48.18 5.49 6.22
CA MET A 1 -47.54 6.76 5.83
C MET A 1 -46.23 6.98 6.58
N ILE A 2 -46.21 6.90 7.92
CA ILE A 2 -44.98 7.08 8.73
C ILE A 2 -43.91 6.01 8.44
N ASP A 3 -44.28 4.74 8.22
CA ASP A 3 -43.30 3.69 7.88
C ASP A 3 -42.62 3.92 6.52
N GLN A 4 -43.35 4.44 5.54
CA GLN A 4 -42.76 4.68 4.21
C GLN A 4 -41.72 5.80 4.25
N PHE A 5 -41.98 6.87 5.01
CA PHE A 5 -40.99 7.92 5.25
C PHE A 5 -39.74 7.41 5.98
N ARG A 6 -39.91 6.45 6.91
CA ARG A 6 -38.79 5.83 7.63
C ARG A 6 -37.94 4.96 6.70
N ASP A 7 -38.57 4.20 5.81
CA ASP A 7 -37.89 3.39 4.79
C ASP A 7 -37.16 4.27 3.75
N ASP A 8 -37.74 5.41 3.38
CA ASP A 8 -37.13 6.37 2.46
C ASP A 8 -35.91 7.07 3.07
N GLU A 9 -35.94 7.38 4.37
CA GLU A 9 -34.82 7.97 5.11
C GLU A 9 -33.67 6.96 5.34
N GLU A 10 -34.02 5.70 5.64
CA GLU A 10 -33.04 4.62 5.81
C GLU A 10 -32.36 4.27 4.47
N THR A 11 -33.12 4.21 3.37
CA THR A 11 -32.57 3.97 2.03
C THR A 11 -31.72 5.15 1.52
N ALA A 12 -32.09 6.40 1.83
CA ALA A 12 -31.28 7.58 1.51
C ALA A 12 -29.95 7.60 2.30
N SER A 13 -30.00 7.26 3.58
CA SER A 13 -28.82 7.17 4.45
C SER A 13 -27.85 6.07 4.00
N ARG A 14 -28.37 4.89 3.63
CA ARG A 14 -27.57 3.77 3.13
C ARG A 14 -26.87 4.10 1.81
N LYS A 15 -27.59 4.77 0.89
CA LYS A 15 -27.00 5.24 -0.37
C LYS A 15 -25.86 6.24 -0.12
N LEU A 16 -26.02 7.17 0.82
CA LEU A 16 -24.97 8.14 1.15
C LEU A 16 -23.71 7.50 1.74
N GLU A 17 -23.86 6.46 2.56
CA GLU A 17 -22.74 5.67 3.08
C GLU A 17 -22.01 4.91 1.97
N GLU A 18 -22.74 4.18 1.11
CA GLU A 18 -22.16 3.47 -0.02
C GLU A 18 -21.36 4.40 -0.94
N ARG A 19 -21.86 5.63 -1.20
CA ARG A 19 -21.13 6.61 -2.03
C ARG A 19 -19.83 7.06 -1.35
N LYS A 20 -19.84 7.32 -0.04
CA LYS A 20 -18.64 7.78 0.70
C LYS A 20 -17.53 6.73 0.67
N ASP A 21 -17.87 5.46 0.85
CA ASP A 21 -16.91 4.36 0.84
C ASP A 21 -16.32 4.18 -0.56
N PHE A 22 -17.14 4.32 -1.60
CA PHE A 22 -16.68 4.30 -3.00
C PHE A 22 -15.73 5.45 -3.32
N TYR A 23 -16.04 6.68 -2.89
CA TYR A 23 -15.16 7.83 -3.12
C TYR A 23 -13.83 7.70 -2.39
N SER A 24 -13.83 7.14 -1.18
CA SER A 24 -12.60 6.82 -0.46
C SER A 24 -11.75 5.83 -1.26
N TYR A 25 -12.36 4.76 -1.80
CA TYR A 25 -11.64 3.76 -2.60
C TYR A 25 -11.06 4.33 -3.92
N VAL A 26 -11.81 5.21 -4.59
CA VAL A 26 -11.35 5.85 -5.83
C VAL A 26 -10.23 6.85 -5.57
N TRP A 27 -10.27 7.56 -4.44
CA TRP A 27 -9.35 8.67 -4.18
C TRP A 27 -7.89 8.24 -4.09
N GLY A 28 -7.59 7.14 -3.41
CA GLY A 28 -6.19 6.68 -3.37
C GLY A 28 -5.88 5.44 -4.17
N PHE A 29 -6.85 4.88 -4.90
CA PHE A 29 -6.49 4.30 -6.19
C PHE A 29 -5.84 5.38 -7.08
N SER A 30 -6.41 6.59 -7.13
CA SER A 30 -5.82 7.70 -7.89
C SER A 30 -4.49 8.17 -7.31
N LEU A 31 -4.35 8.25 -5.98
CA LEU A 31 -3.09 8.60 -5.32
C LEU A 31 -1.99 7.55 -5.59
N ALA A 32 -2.30 6.25 -5.49
CA ALA A 32 -1.38 5.17 -5.83
C ALA A 32 -0.96 5.25 -7.31
N LEU A 33 -1.92 5.45 -8.22
CA LEU A 33 -1.67 5.60 -9.65
C LEU A 33 -0.74 6.80 -9.92
N ALA A 34 -1.02 7.96 -9.33
CA ALA A 34 -0.20 9.16 -9.45
C ALA A 34 1.23 8.91 -8.96
N MET A 35 1.40 8.24 -7.81
CA MET A 35 2.72 7.96 -7.24
C MET A 35 3.50 6.89 -8.02
N THR A 36 2.81 6.06 -8.82
CA THR A 36 3.45 5.16 -9.80
C THR A 36 3.83 5.89 -11.08
N LEU A 37 3.06 6.89 -11.50
CA LEU A 37 3.38 7.68 -12.69
C LEU A 37 4.66 8.50 -12.54
N VAL A 38 4.90 9.04 -11.34
CA VAL A 38 6.10 9.85 -11.01
C VAL A 38 7.42 9.11 -11.29
N PRO A 39 7.70 7.91 -10.72
CA PRO A 39 8.93 7.18 -10.99
C PRO A 39 9.05 6.78 -12.47
N PHE A 40 7.94 6.41 -13.12
CA PHE A 40 7.94 6.09 -14.55
C PHE A 40 8.33 7.29 -15.42
N ALA A 41 7.79 8.47 -15.12
CA ALA A 41 8.15 9.71 -15.79
C ALA A 41 9.63 10.06 -15.58
N VAL A 42 10.14 9.95 -14.35
CA VAL A 42 11.55 10.22 -14.03
C VAL A 42 12.50 9.27 -14.77
N VAL A 43 12.15 7.99 -14.85
CA VAL A 43 12.92 7.00 -15.63
C VAL A 43 12.85 7.30 -17.13
N HIS A 44 11.69 7.67 -17.65
CA HIS A 44 11.50 7.92 -19.08
C HIS A 44 12.26 9.16 -19.58
N TRP A 45 12.27 10.25 -18.80
CA TRP A 45 13.04 11.46 -19.14
C TRP A 45 14.55 11.31 -18.94
N GLY A 46 15.02 10.23 -18.30
CA GLY A 46 16.44 9.99 -18.08
C GLY A 46 17.12 11.06 -17.22
N ALA A 47 16.35 11.74 -16.36
CA ALA A 47 16.81 12.90 -15.58
C ALA A 47 17.94 12.58 -14.58
N MET A 48 18.11 11.30 -14.21
CA MET A 48 19.16 10.83 -13.30
C MET A 48 19.80 9.54 -13.85
N ARG A 49 21.13 9.40 -13.70
CA ARG A 49 21.88 8.21 -14.16
C ARG A 49 22.58 7.50 -13.00
N GLY A 50 22.67 6.18 -13.09
CA GLY A 50 23.43 5.35 -12.16
C GLY A 50 22.79 5.22 -10.77
N LEU A 51 23.59 5.45 -9.73
CA LEU A 51 23.22 5.17 -8.34
C LEU A 51 22.07 6.05 -7.83
N SER A 52 22.01 7.33 -8.24
CA SER A 52 20.93 8.23 -7.81
C SER A 52 19.56 7.79 -8.31
N LEU A 53 19.47 7.22 -9.51
CA LEU A 53 18.23 6.68 -10.05
C LEU A 53 17.77 5.45 -9.22
N LEU A 54 18.71 4.54 -8.90
CA LEU A 54 18.42 3.37 -8.07
C LEU A 54 17.90 3.76 -6.68
N ILE A 55 18.55 4.72 -6.02
CA ILE A 55 18.13 5.20 -4.70
C ILE A 55 16.75 5.86 -4.80
N PHE A 56 16.51 6.68 -5.82
CA PHE A 56 15.22 7.36 -6.02
C PHE A 56 14.08 6.36 -6.25
N ILE A 57 14.27 5.39 -7.14
CA ILE A 57 13.27 4.35 -7.41
C ILE A 57 13.04 3.49 -6.17
N GLY A 58 14.11 3.13 -5.45
CA GLY A 58 14.01 2.37 -4.19
C GLY A 58 13.20 3.13 -3.13
N ALA A 59 13.44 4.44 -2.97
CA ALA A 59 12.69 5.28 -2.06
C ALA A 59 11.21 5.37 -2.46
N ILE A 60 10.91 5.62 -3.74
CA ILE A 60 9.52 5.65 -4.21
C ILE A 60 8.86 4.28 -4.05
N ALA A 61 9.56 3.18 -4.30
CA ALA A 61 9.03 1.83 -4.13
C ALA A 61 8.62 1.55 -2.67
N LEU A 62 9.41 2.01 -1.69
CA LEU A 62 9.06 1.91 -0.27
C LEU A 62 7.81 2.72 0.07
N VAL A 63 7.72 3.96 -0.41
CA VAL A 63 6.53 4.78 -0.19
C VAL A 63 5.32 4.15 -0.89
N GLN A 64 5.49 3.58 -2.09
CA GLN A 64 4.42 2.93 -2.85
C GLN A 64 3.92 1.67 -2.15
N MET A 65 4.82 0.90 -1.55
CA MET A 65 4.46 -0.22 -0.69
C MET A 65 3.57 0.27 0.46
N ALA A 66 3.98 1.33 1.18
CA ALA A 66 3.18 1.91 2.26
C ALA A 66 1.82 2.45 1.80
N VAL A 67 1.73 3.07 0.62
CA VAL A 67 0.46 3.54 0.05
C VAL A 67 -0.45 2.38 -0.29
N HIS A 68 0.05 1.31 -0.93
CA HIS A 68 -0.72 0.10 -1.19
C HIS A 68 -1.21 -0.55 0.10
N PHE A 69 -0.36 -0.63 1.13
CA PHE A 69 -0.77 -1.08 2.47
C PHE A 69 -1.74 -0.12 3.16
N ARG A 70 -1.85 1.15 2.80
CA ARG A 70 -2.92 2.03 3.33
C ARG A 70 -4.22 1.89 2.54
N PHE A 71 -4.12 1.75 1.23
CA PHE A 71 -5.25 1.78 0.31
C PHE A 71 -5.99 0.46 0.22
N PHE A 72 -5.24 -0.62 0.06
CA PHE A 72 -5.78 -1.97 -0.05
C PHE A 72 -6.32 -2.47 1.28
N LEU A 73 -5.78 -1.93 2.37
CA LEU A 73 -6.07 -2.32 3.74
C LEU A 73 -7.22 -1.52 4.37
N HIS A 74 -7.94 -0.75 3.54
CA HIS A 74 -9.25 -0.11 3.80
C HIS A 74 -9.51 0.26 5.27
N ILE A 75 -8.69 1.16 5.83
CA ILE A 75 -8.98 1.78 7.13
C ILE A 75 -10.14 2.77 6.94
N GLY A 76 -11.36 2.23 6.95
CA GLY A 76 -12.53 3.00 7.30
C GLY A 76 -12.43 3.34 8.79
N TRP A 77 -12.52 4.61 9.15
CA TRP A 77 -12.50 5.09 10.54
C TRP A 77 -13.67 4.53 11.40
N ARG A 78 -14.52 3.69 10.82
CA ARG A 78 -15.65 2.98 11.46
C ARG A 78 -15.44 1.47 11.61
N GLN A 79 -14.26 0.92 11.27
CA GLN A 79 -14.00 -0.48 11.57
C GLN A 79 -13.78 -0.70 13.07
N LYS A 80 -14.24 -1.86 13.55
CA LYS A 80 -14.04 -2.30 14.94
C LYS A 80 -12.55 -2.35 15.24
N ARG A 81 -12.17 -1.98 16.47
CA ARG A 81 -10.76 -1.95 16.92
C ARG A 81 -10.04 -3.30 16.72
N GLU A 82 -10.79 -4.39 16.78
CA GLU A 82 -10.34 -5.76 16.56
C GLU A 82 -9.82 -5.99 15.14
N ASP A 83 -10.55 -5.49 14.12
CA ASP A 83 -10.14 -5.61 12.72
C ASP A 83 -8.84 -4.84 12.48
N LEU A 84 -8.73 -3.62 13.01
CA LEU A 84 -7.49 -2.83 12.94
C LEU A 84 -6.29 -3.54 13.60
N LEU A 85 -6.52 -4.26 14.71
CA LEU A 85 -5.46 -5.00 15.40
C LEU A 85 -4.98 -6.21 14.60
N LEU A 86 -5.93 -6.99 14.03
CA LEU A 86 -5.65 -8.13 13.15
C LEU A 86 -4.87 -7.69 11.90
N LEU A 87 -5.28 -6.56 11.33
CA LEU A 87 -4.67 -5.92 10.17
C LEU A 87 -3.24 -5.46 10.43
N LEU A 88 -3.03 -4.79 11.57
CA LEU A 88 -1.71 -4.32 12.01
C LEU A 88 -0.79 -5.50 12.30
N PHE A 89 -1.32 -6.55 12.94
CA PHE A 89 -0.58 -7.79 13.21
C PHE A 89 -0.17 -8.49 11.91
N SER A 90 -1.09 -8.66 10.95
CA SER A 90 -0.79 -9.25 9.64
C SER A 90 0.25 -8.42 8.87
N THR A 91 0.12 -7.10 8.88
CA THR A 91 1.08 -6.20 8.20
C THR A 91 2.46 -6.27 8.86
N LEU A 92 2.53 -6.31 10.19
CA LEU A 92 3.78 -6.48 10.93
C LEU A 92 4.47 -7.80 10.54
N LEU A 93 3.71 -8.90 10.49
CA LEU A 93 4.24 -10.20 10.05
C LEU A 93 4.75 -10.14 8.61
N MET A 94 4.00 -9.50 7.70
CA MET A 94 4.39 -9.33 6.30
C MET A 94 5.72 -8.56 6.16
N VAL A 95 5.91 -7.49 6.94
CA VAL A 95 7.16 -6.70 6.95
C VAL A 95 8.32 -7.52 7.51
N ILE A 96 8.13 -8.23 8.62
CA ILE A 96 9.17 -9.07 9.23
C ILE A 96 9.56 -10.21 8.28
N MET A 97 8.58 -10.88 7.65
CA MET A 97 8.84 -11.92 6.66
C MET A 97 9.60 -11.38 5.46
N GLY A 98 9.14 -10.29 4.84
CA GLY A 98 9.81 -9.70 3.67
C GLY A 98 11.22 -9.21 3.98
N ALA A 99 11.40 -8.44 5.06
CA ALA A 99 12.71 -7.97 5.48
C ALA A 99 13.64 -9.12 5.89
N GLY A 100 13.10 -10.12 6.60
CA GLY A 100 13.81 -11.34 6.96
C GLY A 100 14.26 -12.14 5.75
N THR A 101 13.41 -12.30 4.73
CA THR A 101 13.77 -12.98 3.47
C THR A 101 14.90 -12.25 2.76
N ILE A 102 14.82 -10.93 2.62
CA ILE A 102 15.88 -10.13 1.99
C ILE A 102 17.19 -10.26 2.78
N TRP A 103 17.12 -10.17 4.12
CA TRP A 103 18.29 -10.32 4.99
C TRP A 103 18.94 -11.70 4.87
N ILE A 104 18.13 -12.77 4.92
CA ILE A 104 18.61 -14.16 4.81
C ILE A 104 19.23 -14.37 3.43
N MET A 105 18.56 -13.94 2.36
CA MET A 105 19.08 -14.07 1.00
C MET A 105 20.37 -13.27 0.80
N ALA A 106 20.47 -12.06 1.35
CA ALA A 106 21.70 -11.27 1.31
C ALA A 106 22.82 -11.93 2.11
N SER A 107 22.53 -12.46 3.31
CA SER A 107 23.51 -13.19 4.12
C SER A 107 24.01 -14.45 3.42
N LEU A 108 23.09 -15.21 2.81
CA LEU A 108 23.41 -16.41 2.05
C LEU A 108 24.24 -16.06 0.80
N ALA A 109 23.85 -15.03 0.05
CA ALA A 109 24.59 -14.56 -1.11
C ALA A 109 26.01 -14.10 -0.75
N MET A 110 26.19 -13.38 0.36
CA MET A 110 27.53 -13.01 0.84
C MET A 110 28.37 -14.23 1.23
N ARG A 111 27.76 -15.27 1.81
CA ARG A 111 28.45 -16.50 2.20
C ARG A 111 28.79 -17.41 1.02
N MET A 112 27.92 -17.46 0.01
CA MET A 112 28.09 -18.29 -1.19
C MET A 112 28.85 -17.60 -2.32
N SER A 113 28.93 -16.26 -2.35
CA SER A 113 29.73 -15.50 -3.32
C SER A 113 31.18 -15.30 -2.90
N LEU A 114 31.60 -15.85 -1.75
CA LEU A 114 33.01 -16.04 -1.45
C LEU A 114 33.59 -17.00 -2.51
N PRO A 115 34.53 -16.57 -3.38
CA PRO A 115 35.18 -17.49 -4.30
C PRO A 115 35.82 -18.60 -3.47
N ALA A 116 35.58 -19.85 -3.85
CA ALA A 116 36.41 -20.95 -3.39
C ALA A 116 37.85 -20.59 -3.77
N SER A 117 38.64 -20.15 -2.79
CA SER A 117 40.08 -19.97 -2.97
C SER A 117 40.67 -21.31 -3.40
N PRO A 118 41.62 -21.32 -4.36
CA PRO A 118 42.23 -22.55 -4.88
C PRO A 118 42.87 -23.41 -3.80
#